data_AF-A0A0V8JCK7-F1
#
_entry.id   AF-A0A0V8JCK7-F1
#
_cell.length_a   1.000
_cell.length_b   1.000
_cell.length_c   1.000
_cell.angle_alpha   90.00
_cell.angle_beta   90.00
_cell.angle_gamma   90.00
#
_symmetry.space_group_name_H-M   'P 1'
#
loop_
_entity.id
_entity.type
_entity.pdbx_description
1 polymer ?
#
loop_
_entity_poly.entity_id
_entity_poly.type
_entity_poly.pdbx_seq_one_letter_code
_entity_poly.pdbx_strand_id
1 'polypeptide(L)'
;MVEISRHLEGLAKFAFDNFHEDMGKKTRNFIQQFNVDNEQVETYANLMVCWLIFHSAVQDGKTPVELYLMEQKEKEERQVYEVVKEWKNTTPSLYTVQEQLTRNVYKLRDYFTHQEHTVEIHSESLPEVELLVAGSLIATGEHQEFYIDYAKIPVSASDLSKKLQTIQSEQLTMKDDFPNVLHILLSKKSAVPVNDSVLAILKNTASSEIYEKAIPLWDQWNNSQKLTVRKEQLFAAALHYFVSKHLLEEGTSQAETAAYYDISASSLSAKYRQLKNIIQ
;
A
#
# COMPACT_ATOMS: atom_id res chain seq x y z
N MET A 1 9.47 -33.09 7.89
CA MET A 1 8.03 -32.82 8.09
C MET A 1 7.80 -31.89 9.28
N VAL A 2 8.09 -32.31 10.52
CA VAL A 2 8.25 -31.40 11.69
C VAL A 2 9.45 -30.45 11.50
N GLU A 3 10.44 -30.90 10.74
CA GLU A 3 11.73 -30.21 10.59
C GLU A 3 11.65 -28.88 9.84
N ILE A 4 10.76 -28.73 8.84
CA ILE A 4 10.63 -27.49 8.07
C ILE A 4 9.82 -26.45 8.86
N SER A 5 8.72 -26.85 9.49
CA SER A 5 7.93 -25.99 10.38
C SER A 5 8.76 -25.50 11.58
N ARG A 6 9.73 -26.29 12.07
CA ARG A 6 10.74 -25.84 13.04
C ARG A 6 11.53 -24.63 12.55
N HIS A 7 11.83 -24.53 11.26
CA HIS A 7 12.60 -23.41 10.70
C HIS A 7 11.77 -22.12 10.62
N LEU A 8 10.44 -22.19 10.56
CA LEU A 8 9.58 -21.01 10.68
C LEU A 8 9.80 -20.32 12.02
N GLU A 9 9.56 -21.06 13.11
CA GLU A 9 9.75 -20.59 14.48
C GLU A 9 11.22 -20.24 14.73
N GLY A 10 12.15 -21.06 14.20
CA GLY A 10 13.58 -20.85 14.32
C GLY A 10 14.05 -19.55 13.68
N LEU A 11 13.59 -19.23 12.47
CA LEU A 11 13.92 -17.98 11.78
C LEU A 11 13.30 -16.78 12.51
N ALA A 12 12.03 -16.88 12.91
CA ALA A 12 11.36 -15.79 13.64
C ALA A 12 12.07 -15.51 14.97
N LYS A 13 12.42 -16.56 15.72
CA LYS A 13 13.18 -16.45 16.96
C LYS A 13 14.58 -15.87 16.73
N PHE A 14 15.30 -16.37 15.72
CA PHE A 14 16.62 -15.86 15.38
C PHE A 14 16.59 -14.36 15.05
N ALA A 15 15.64 -13.94 14.22
CA ALA A 15 15.48 -12.54 13.85
C ALA A 15 15.11 -11.67 15.06
N PHE A 16 14.24 -12.17 15.94
CA PHE A 16 13.89 -11.48 17.18
C PHE A 16 15.10 -11.35 18.11
N ASP A 17 15.73 -12.45 18.49
CA ASP A 17 16.82 -12.45 19.47
C ASP A 17 18.00 -11.55 19.06
N ASN A 18 18.29 -11.47 17.75
CA ASN A 18 19.47 -10.77 17.24
C ASN A 18 19.19 -9.37 16.69
N PHE A 19 17.98 -9.11 16.16
CA PHE A 19 17.72 -7.90 15.36
C PHE A 19 16.42 -7.16 15.70
N HIS A 20 15.70 -7.53 16.78
CA HIS A 20 14.42 -6.88 17.11
C HIS A 20 14.53 -5.37 17.35
N GLU A 21 15.62 -4.88 17.96
CA GLU A 21 15.80 -3.45 18.21
C GLU A 21 15.95 -2.66 16.90
N ASP A 22 16.80 -3.15 16.00
CA ASP A 22 17.08 -2.51 14.70
C ASP A 22 15.86 -2.56 13.78
N MET A 23 15.21 -3.73 13.68
CA MET A 23 13.98 -3.87 12.90
C MET A 23 12.88 -3.01 13.50
N GLY A 24 12.71 -3.01 14.82
CA GLY A 24 11.74 -2.15 15.51
C GLY A 24 11.98 -0.66 15.26
N LYS A 25 13.24 -0.21 15.24
CA LYS A 25 13.60 1.17 14.89
C LYS A 25 13.25 1.49 13.44
N LYS A 26 13.59 0.62 12.48
CA LYS A 26 13.23 0.80 11.06
C LYS A 26 11.71 0.87 10.86
N THR A 27 10.96 -0.04 11.48
CA THR A 27 9.50 -0.06 11.42
C THR A 27 8.90 1.24 11.96
N ARG A 28 9.36 1.73 13.13
CA ARG A 28 8.91 3.02 13.69
C ARG A 28 9.23 4.20 12.77
N ASN A 29 10.41 4.22 12.16
CA ASN A 29 10.78 5.27 11.21
C ASN A 29 9.84 5.30 10.01
N PHE A 30 9.48 4.14 9.44
CA PHE A 30 8.52 4.08 8.34
C PHE A 30 7.11 4.50 8.76
N ILE A 31 6.64 4.06 9.93
CA ILE A 31 5.34 4.48 10.47
C ILE A 31 5.27 6.01 10.57
N GLN A 32 6.33 6.65 11.07
CA GLN A 32 6.44 8.11 11.15
C GLN A 32 6.55 8.76 9.77
N GLN A 33 7.41 8.24 8.90
CA GLN A 33 7.65 8.78 7.56
C GLN A 33 6.37 8.81 6.71
N PHE A 34 5.60 7.72 6.72
CA PHE A 34 4.37 7.63 5.95
C PHE A 34 3.13 8.10 6.71
N ASN A 35 3.29 8.52 7.97
CA ASN A 35 2.19 8.91 8.85
C ASN A 35 1.07 7.86 8.82
N VAL A 36 1.43 6.60 9.10
CA VAL A 36 0.49 5.47 9.09
C VAL A 36 -0.64 5.73 10.08
N ASP A 37 -1.89 5.54 9.61
CA ASP A 37 -3.08 5.72 10.44
C ASP A 37 -2.98 4.87 11.71
N ASN A 38 -3.26 5.44 12.89
CA ASN A 38 -3.08 4.77 14.18
C ASN A 38 -3.78 3.39 14.26
N GLU A 39 -4.94 3.25 13.62
CA GLU A 39 -5.69 1.98 13.55
C GLU A 39 -5.00 0.90 12.70
N GLN A 40 -4.10 1.29 11.80
CA GLN A 40 -3.40 0.40 10.88
C GLN A 40 -1.96 0.12 11.32
N VAL A 41 -1.47 0.78 12.39
CA VAL A 41 -0.09 0.65 12.86
C VAL A 41 0.29 -0.79 13.17
N GLU A 42 -0.61 -1.56 13.79
CA GLU A 42 -0.36 -2.96 14.14
C GLU A 42 -0.21 -3.82 12.88
N THR A 43 -1.20 -3.79 11.98
CA THR A 43 -1.16 -4.50 10.69
C THR A 43 0.08 -4.13 9.87
N TYR A 44 0.38 -2.83 9.81
CA TYR A 44 1.56 -2.33 9.12
C TYR A 44 2.84 -2.89 9.74
N ALA A 45 2.99 -2.83 11.07
CA ALA A 45 4.16 -3.32 11.77
C ALA A 45 4.36 -4.83 11.59
N ASN A 46 3.30 -5.63 11.68
CA ASN A 46 3.37 -7.09 11.55
C ASN A 46 3.90 -7.50 10.18
N LEU A 47 3.34 -6.94 9.11
CA LEU A 47 3.80 -7.20 7.74
C LEU A 47 5.22 -6.65 7.49
N MET A 48 5.54 -5.49 8.07
CA MET A 48 6.87 -4.89 7.94
C MET A 48 7.96 -5.74 8.58
N VAL A 49 7.72 -6.33 9.75
CA VAL A 49 8.71 -7.21 10.39
C VAL A 49 9.02 -8.41 9.51
N CYS A 50 8.01 -9.04 8.91
CA CYS A 50 8.22 -10.12 7.94
C CYS A 50 9.07 -9.66 6.76
N TRP A 51 8.73 -8.53 6.14
CA TRP A 51 9.52 -8.00 5.01
C TRP A 51 10.98 -7.69 5.39
N LEU A 52 11.21 -7.11 6.58
CA LEU A 52 12.56 -6.79 7.05
C LEU A 52 13.43 -8.03 7.22
N ILE A 53 12.86 -9.17 7.63
CA ILE A 53 13.55 -10.45 7.77
C ILE A 53 14.12 -10.94 6.43
N PHE A 54 13.37 -10.76 5.34
CA PHE A 54 13.75 -11.26 4.02
C PHE A 54 14.55 -10.24 3.20
N HIS A 55 14.32 -8.93 3.37
CA HIS A 55 14.81 -7.91 2.44
C HIS A 55 15.73 -6.86 3.07
N SER A 56 15.75 -6.70 4.39
CA SER A 56 16.53 -5.63 5.01
C SER A 56 17.87 -6.14 5.50
N ALA A 57 18.96 -5.59 4.95
CA ALA A 57 20.28 -5.85 5.48
C ALA A 57 20.40 -5.35 6.94
N VAL A 58 20.89 -6.22 7.82
CA VAL A 58 21.08 -5.95 9.26
C VAL A 58 22.55 -6.05 9.66
N GLN A 59 23.33 -6.94 9.06
CA GLN A 59 24.74 -7.12 9.38
C GLN A 59 25.53 -7.55 8.14
N ASP A 60 26.67 -6.89 7.88
CA ASP A 60 27.59 -7.21 6.76
C ASP A 60 26.88 -7.32 5.40
N GLY A 61 25.88 -6.46 5.17
CA GLY A 61 25.08 -6.45 3.96
C GLY A 61 24.09 -7.61 3.80
N LYS A 62 23.95 -8.47 4.83
CA LYS A 62 23.06 -9.65 4.81
C LYS A 62 21.77 -9.41 5.57
N THR A 63 20.72 -10.09 5.13
CA THR A 63 19.40 -10.10 5.78
C THR A 63 19.35 -11.12 6.92
N PRO A 64 18.40 -11.00 7.87
CA PRO A 64 18.21 -12.00 8.91
C PRO A 64 18.05 -13.43 8.38
N VAL A 65 17.30 -13.63 7.29
CA VAL A 65 17.16 -14.97 6.68
C VAL A 65 18.47 -15.51 6.13
N GLU A 66 19.33 -14.66 5.52
CA GLU A 66 20.63 -15.10 5.01
C GLU A 66 21.58 -15.52 6.14
N LEU A 67 21.60 -14.74 7.23
CA LEU A 67 22.41 -15.06 8.41
C LEU A 67 21.93 -16.35 9.07
N TYR A 68 20.61 -16.53 9.19
CA TYR A 68 20.02 -17.77 9.69
C TYR A 68 20.42 -18.97 8.84
N LEU A 69 20.30 -18.87 7.52
CA LEU A 69 20.69 -19.92 6.58
C LEU A 69 22.18 -20.27 6.67
N MET A 70 23.05 -19.30 6.94
CA MET A 70 24.47 -19.57 7.18
C MET A 70 24.68 -20.44 8.43
N GLU A 71 23.91 -20.20 9.50
CA GLU A 71 24.00 -21.00 10.73
C GLU A 71 23.44 -22.41 10.59
N GLN A 72 22.43 -22.60 9.74
CA GLN A 72 21.77 -23.90 9.55
C GLN A 72 22.46 -24.81 8.52
N LYS A 73 23.30 -24.24 7.64
CA LYS A 73 23.88 -24.97 6.49
C LYS A 73 24.56 -26.30 6.85
N GLU A 74 25.33 -26.32 7.95
CA GLU A 74 26.05 -27.52 8.38
C GLU A 74 25.29 -28.34 9.45
N LYS A 75 24.15 -27.81 9.94
CA LYS A 75 23.33 -28.44 10.99
C LYS A 75 22.18 -29.25 10.42
N GLU A 76 21.76 -28.94 9.19
CA GLU A 76 20.58 -29.50 8.56
C GLU A 76 20.89 -30.51 7.47
N GLU A 77 19.98 -31.46 7.28
CA GLU A 77 20.03 -32.34 6.13
C GLU A 77 19.91 -31.53 4.83
N ARG A 78 20.65 -31.95 3.80
CA ARG A 78 20.72 -31.22 2.52
C ARG A 78 19.35 -30.95 1.90
N GLN A 79 18.41 -31.89 1.99
CA GLN A 79 17.07 -31.73 1.42
C GLN A 79 16.27 -30.65 2.16
N VAL A 80 16.31 -30.65 3.50
CA VAL A 80 15.65 -29.62 4.33
C VAL A 80 16.27 -28.26 4.06
N TYR A 81 17.60 -28.18 4.04
CA TYR A 81 18.31 -26.94 3.80
C TYR A 81 17.97 -26.31 2.45
N GLU A 82 17.91 -27.10 1.37
CA GLU A 82 17.57 -26.55 0.05
C GLU A 82 16.14 -25.99 -0.01
N VAL A 83 15.17 -26.58 0.70
CA VAL A 83 13.81 -26.01 0.78
C VAL A 83 13.82 -24.68 1.55
N VAL A 84 14.43 -24.64 2.73
CA VAL A 84 14.46 -23.44 3.60
C VAL A 84 15.27 -22.32 2.94
N LYS A 85 16.31 -22.67 2.17
CA LYS A 85 17.13 -21.72 1.43
C LYS A 85 16.36 -20.93 0.37
N GLU A 86 15.29 -21.48 -0.20
CA GLU A 86 14.44 -20.76 -1.14
C GLU A 86 13.67 -19.60 -0.48
N TRP A 87 13.48 -19.63 0.84
CA TRP A 87 12.76 -18.57 1.56
C TRP A 87 13.44 -17.21 1.48
N LYS A 88 14.75 -17.16 1.19
CA LYS A 88 15.45 -15.88 0.97
C LYS A 88 14.92 -15.11 -0.25
N ASN A 89 14.22 -15.79 -1.15
CA ASN A 89 13.59 -15.21 -2.34
C ASN A 89 12.14 -14.79 -2.08
N THR A 90 11.60 -15.08 -0.90
CA THR A 90 10.23 -14.72 -0.53
C THR A 90 10.07 -13.22 -0.50
N THR A 91 9.03 -12.75 -1.18
CA THR A 91 8.58 -11.35 -1.16
C THR A 91 7.12 -11.36 -0.77
N PRO A 92 6.68 -10.50 0.18
CA PRO A 92 5.27 -10.35 0.47
C PRO A 92 4.50 -9.91 -0.77
N SER A 93 3.24 -10.32 -0.86
CA SER A 93 2.36 -9.88 -1.94
C SER A 93 0.94 -9.63 -1.44
N LEU A 94 0.09 -9.13 -2.33
CA LEU A 94 -1.34 -9.01 -2.14
C LEU A 94 -2.03 -10.14 -2.90
N TYR A 95 -2.91 -10.87 -2.22
CA TYR A 95 -3.60 -12.01 -2.77
C TYR A 95 -5.11 -11.85 -2.65
N THR A 96 -5.84 -12.32 -3.65
CA THR A 96 -7.28 -12.54 -3.54
C THR A 96 -7.55 -14.01 -3.24
N VAL A 97 -8.37 -14.27 -2.23
CA VAL A 97 -8.83 -15.63 -1.92
C VAL A 97 -9.87 -16.04 -2.96
N GLN A 98 -9.52 -16.99 -3.84
CA GLN A 98 -10.39 -17.40 -4.95
C GLN A 98 -11.34 -18.52 -4.55
N GLU A 99 -10.84 -19.50 -3.82
CA GLU A 99 -11.59 -20.72 -3.51
C GLU A 99 -11.07 -21.35 -2.21
N GLN A 100 -11.98 -21.90 -1.43
CA GLN A 100 -11.64 -22.76 -0.29
C GLN A 100 -11.73 -24.23 -0.74
N LEU A 101 -10.59 -24.91 -0.85
CA LEU A 101 -10.51 -26.30 -1.33
C LEU A 101 -10.80 -27.30 -0.20
N THR A 102 -10.29 -27.02 1.00
CA THR A 102 -10.57 -27.77 2.23
C THR A 102 -10.73 -26.80 3.41
N ARG A 103 -10.85 -27.31 4.64
CA ARG A 103 -10.97 -26.44 5.83
C ARG A 103 -9.85 -25.39 5.90
N ASN A 104 -8.61 -25.79 5.64
CA ASN A 104 -7.42 -24.94 5.80
C ASN A 104 -6.64 -24.72 4.50
N VAL A 105 -7.03 -25.32 3.38
CA VAL A 105 -6.35 -25.15 2.10
C VAL A 105 -7.16 -24.25 1.17
N TYR A 106 -6.51 -23.21 0.66
CA TYR A 106 -7.12 -22.18 -0.18
C TYR A 106 -6.37 -22.02 -1.49
N LYS A 107 -7.11 -21.69 -2.54
CA LYS A 107 -6.56 -21.19 -3.78
C LYS A 107 -6.49 -19.67 -3.70
N LEU A 108 -5.28 -19.13 -3.77
CA LEU A 108 -5.01 -17.70 -3.78
C LEU A 108 -4.55 -17.27 -5.17
N ARG A 109 -4.85 -16.04 -5.56
CA ARG A 109 -4.28 -15.43 -6.76
C ARG A 109 -3.52 -14.18 -6.38
N ASP A 110 -2.23 -14.14 -6.73
CA ASP A 110 -1.40 -12.96 -6.57
C ASP A 110 -1.94 -11.83 -7.47
N TYR A 111 -2.16 -10.68 -6.88
CA TYR A 111 -2.76 -9.55 -7.58
C TYR A 111 -1.83 -8.97 -8.66
N PHE A 112 -0.53 -8.93 -8.39
CA PHE A 112 0.48 -8.30 -9.25
C PHE A 112 1.01 -9.23 -10.33
N THR A 113 1.26 -10.50 -9.99
CA THR A 113 1.83 -11.48 -10.93
C THR A 113 0.77 -12.31 -11.63
N HIS A 114 -0.47 -12.29 -11.13
CA HIS A 114 -1.58 -13.14 -11.53
C HIS A 114 -1.34 -14.65 -11.37
N GLN A 115 -0.25 -15.04 -10.70
CA GLN A 115 0.03 -16.44 -10.39
C GLN A 115 -0.97 -16.98 -9.36
N GLU A 116 -1.35 -18.24 -9.53
CA GLU A 116 -2.21 -18.95 -8.60
C GLU A 116 -1.37 -19.79 -7.65
N HIS A 117 -1.76 -19.79 -6.37
CA HIS A 117 -1.08 -20.48 -5.29
C HIS A 117 -2.07 -21.36 -4.54
N THR A 118 -1.68 -22.59 -4.25
CA THR A 118 -2.41 -23.45 -3.30
C THR A 118 -1.71 -23.33 -1.96
N VAL A 119 -2.40 -22.72 -1.00
CA VAL A 119 -1.83 -22.31 0.28
C VAL A 119 -2.56 -22.99 1.42
N GLU A 120 -1.81 -23.64 2.30
CA GLU A 120 -2.30 -24.12 3.59
C GLU A 120 -2.19 -22.98 4.62
N ILE A 121 -3.30 -22.68 5.29
CA ILE A 121 -3.41 -21.56 6.23
C ILE A 121 -3.60 -22.10 7.65
N HIS A 122 -2.58 -21.87 8.48
CA HIS A 122 -2.56 -22.25 9.89
C HIS A 122 -2.78 -21.04 10.81
N SER A 123 -3.90 -20.33 10.62
CA SER A 123 -4.27 -19.15 11.44
C SER A 123 -5.50 -19.43 12.31
N GLU A 124 -5.61 -18.73 13.43
CA GLU A 124 -6.80 -18.77 14.30
C GLU A 124 -8.06 -18.31 13.56
N SER A 125 -7.90 -17.32 12.67
CA SER A 125 -8.96 -16.83 11.79
C SER A 125 -8.66 -17.24 10.36
N LEU A 126 -9.58 -17.96 9.73
CA LEU A 126 -9.48 -18.30 8.32
C LEU A 126 -10.09 -17.19 7.45
N PRO A 127 -9.56 -16.95 6.24
CA PRO A 127 -10.09 -15.91 5.38
C PRO A 127 -11.34 -16.41 4.64
N GLU A 128 -12.27 -15.48 4.38
CA GLU A 128 -13.41 -15.74 3.49
C GLU A 128 -12.98 -15.61 2.03
N VAL A 129 -13.70 -16.29 1.14
CA VAL A 129 -13.52 -16.16 -0.31
C VAL A 129 -13.81 -14.71 -0.72
N GLU A 130 -13.14 -14.24 -1.78
CA GLU A 130 -13.17 -12.87 -2.31
C GLU A 130 -12.44 -11.83 -1.44
N LEU A 131 -12.01 -12.18 -0.22
CA LEU A 131 -11.20 -11.26 0.59
C LEU A 131 -9.80 -11.05 0.01
N LEU A 132 -9.25 -9.87 0.32
CA LEU A 132 -7.87 -9.52 0.07
C LEU A 132 -7.04 -9.77 1.31
N VAL A 133 -5.95 -10.49 1.12
CA VAL A 133 -4.99 -10.80 2.16
C VAL A 133 -3.60 -10.42 1.70
N ALA A 134 -2.75 -9.94 2.61
CA ALA A 134 -1.34 -9.70 2.34
C ALA A 134 -0.48 -10.54 3.27
N GLY A 135 0.66 -10.99 2.77
CA GLY A 135 1.57 -11.82 3.54
C GLY A 135 2.71 -12.34 2.67
N SER A 136 3.64 -13.05 3.30
CA SER A 136 4.79 -13.65 2.63
C SER A 136 4.59 -15.14 2.47
N LEU A 137 4.43 -15.64 1.23
CA LEU A 137 4.32 -17.08 1.00
C LEU A 137 5.70 -17.73 0.98
N ILE A 138 5.85 -18.81 1.75
CA ILE A 138 7.05 -19.66 1.77
C ILE A 138 6.69 -21.07 1.31
N ALA A 139 7.68 -21.78 0.78
CA ALA A 139 7.53 -23.18 0.38
C ALA A 139 7.92 -24.11 1.53
N THR A 140 7.08 -25.11 1.80
CA THR A 140 7.39 -26.17 2.79
C THR A 140 7.89 -27.46 2.13
N GLY A 141 8.07 -27.45 0.81
CA GLY A 141 8.43 -28.60 -0.02
C GLY A 141 7.23 -29.35 -0.59
N GLU A 142 6.12 -29.42 0.15
CA GLU A 142 4.88 -30.09 -0.30
C GLU A 142 3.76 -29.09 -0.66
N HIS A 143 3.69 -27.98 0.08
CA HIS A 143 2.71 -26.91 -0.11
C HIS A 143 3.36 -25.53 0.10
N GLN A 144 2.56 -24.48 -0.02
CA GLN A 144 2.93 -23.14 0.39
C GLN A 144 2.12 -22.74 1.61
N GLU A 145 2.70 -21.94 2.48
CA GLU A 145 2.04 -21.37 3.66
C GLU A 145 2.49 -19.92 3.86
N PHE A 146 1.72 -19.15 4.64
CA PHE A 146 2.15 -17.82 5.04
C PHE A 146 3.23 -17.90 6.11
N TYR A 147 4.31 -17.15 5.92
CA TYR A 147 5.31 -16.93 6.95
C TYR A 147 4.71 -16.12 8.11
N ILE A 148 4.66 -16.71 9.30
CA ILE A 148 4.00 -16.23 10.52
C ILE A 148 2.47 -16.18 10.38
N ASP A 149 1.93 -15.26 9.59
CA ASP A 149 0.50 -15.18 9.29
C ASP A 149 0.24 -14.26 8.08
N TYR A 150 -1.02 -14.13 7.69
CA TYR A 150 -1.51 -13.14 6.75
C TYR A 150 -2.25 -12.01 7.46
N ALA A 151 -2.36 -10.87 6.79
CA ALA A 151 -3.19 -9.75 7.20
C ALA A 151 -4.36 -9.57 6.24
N LYS A 152 -5.57 -9.36 6.77
CA LYS A 152 -6.73 -8.94 5.97
C LYS A 152 -6.57 -7.47 5.58
N ILE A 153 -6.73 -7.15 4.29
CA ILE A 153 -6.60 -5.78 3.80
C ILE A 153 -8.00 -5.14 3.70
N PRO A 154 -8.30 -4.10 4.49
CA PRO A 154 -9.64 -3.53 4.60
C PRO A 154 -9.91 -2.54 3.45
N VAL A 155 -9.91 -3.02 2.20
CA VAL A 155 -10.07 -2.18 1.01
C VAL A 155 -11.26 -2.63 0.17
N SER A 156 -12.10 -1.68 -0.24
CA SER A 156 -13.18 -1.94 -1.19
C SER A 156 -12.62 -2.20 -2.60
N ALA A 157 -13.35 -2.91 -3.45
CA ALA A 157 -12.91 -3.15 -4.84
C ALA A 157 -12.67 -1.85 -5.62
N SER A 158 -13.50 -0.82 -5.40
CA SER A 158 -13.32 0.50 -6.02
C SER A 158 -12.08 1.23 -5.54
N ASP A 159 -11.80 1.20 -4.23
CA ASP A 159 -10.61 1.88 -3.68
C ASP A 159 -9.32 1.14 -4.02
N LEU A 160 -9.38 -0.18 -4.11
CA LEU A 160 -8.25 -1.01 -4.50
C LEU A 160 -7.73 -0.59 -5.88
N SER A 161 -8.62 -0.39 -6.86
CA SER A 161 -8.21 0.02 -8.21
C SER A 161 -7.41 1.33 -8.23
N LYS A 162 -7.81 2.32 -7.42
CA LYS A 162 -7.11 3.61 -7.28
C LYS A 162 -5.75 3.46 -6.61
N LYS A 163 -5.68 2.65 -5.55
CA LYS A 163 -4.43 2.36 -4.84
C LYS A 163 -3.43 1.66 -5.75
N LEU A 164 -3.88 0.69 -6.53
CA LEU A 164 -3.04 -0.03 -7.50
C LEU A 164 -2.59 0.87 -8.64
N GLN A 165 -3.45 1.75 -9.14
CA GLN A 165 -3.06 2.74 -10.14
C GLN A 165 -1.97 3.67 -9.61
N THR A 166 -2.05 4.06 -8.33
CA THR A 166 -1.02 4.87 -7.67
C THR A 166 0.31 4.11 -7.61
N ILE A 167 0.29 2.86 -7.12
CA ILE A 167 1.46 1.96 -7.05
C ILE A 167 2.11 1.81 -8.43
N GLN A 168 1.31 1.57 -9.47
CA GLN A 168 1.80 1.42 -10.83
C GLN A 168 2.35 2.74 -11.40
N SER A 169 1.70 3.87 -11.12
CA SER A 169 2.12 5.19 -11.62
C SER A 169 3.45 5.64 -11.03
N GLU A 170 3.70 5.26 -9.77
CA GLU A 170 4.94 5.51 -9.03
C GLU A 170 6.00 4.42 -9.27
N GLN A 171 5.70 3.40 -10.09
CA GLN A 171 6.60 2.27 -10.38
C GLN A 171 7.07 1.52 -9.13
N LEU A 172 6.25 1.52 -8.07
CA LEU A 172 6.57 0.87 -6.81
C LEU A 172 6.44 -0.64 -6.94
N THR A 173 7.34 -1.37 -6.29
CA THR A 173 7.34 -2.84 -6.28
C THR A 173 7.15 -3.38 -4.87
N MET A 174 6.55 -4.57 -4.75
CA MET A 174 6.43 -5.27 -3.46
C MET A 174 7.79 -5.69 -2.87
N LYS A 175 8.84 -5.72 -3.69
CA LYS A 175 10.17 -6.12 -3.25
C LYS A 175 10.95 -4.96 -2.64
N ASP A 176 11.06 -3.88 -3.39
CA ASP A 176 11.97 -2.77 -3.04
C ASP A 176 11.24 -1.62 -2.33
N ASP A 177 9.92 -1.47 -2.56
CA ASP A 177 9.12 -0.34 -2.09
C ASP A 177 8.00 -0.76 -1.13
N PHE A 178 8.10 -1.97 -0.57
CA PHE A 178 7.06 -2.56 0.28
C PHE A 178 6.52 -1.62 1.38
N PRO A 179 7.34 -0.85 2.11
CA PRO A 179 6.82 0.10 3.10
C PRO A 179 5.81 1.10 2.52
N ASN A 180 6.12 1.68 1.35
CA ASN A 180 5.25 2.64 0.70
C ASN A 180 4.01 1.95 0.12
N VAL A 181 4.19 0.81 -0.55
CA VAL A 181 3.07 0.04 -1.10
C VAL A 181 2.08 -0.35 0.01
N LEU A 182 2.59 -0.83 1.15
CA LEU A 182 1.75 -1.21 2.27
C LEU A 182 1.00 -0.02 2.87
N HIS A 183 1.66 1.14 2.99
CA HIS A 183 1.00 2.38 3.38
C HIS A 183 -0.14 2.73 2.43
N ILE A 184 0.11 2.69 1.11
CA ILE A 184 -0.91 2.97 0.08
C ILE A 184 -2.07 1.98 0.19
N LEU A 185 -1.81 0.70 0.44
CA LEU A 185 -2.86 -0.32 0.58
C LEU A 185 -3.72 -0.08 1.82
N LEU A 186 -3.11 0.21 2.97
CA LEU A 186 -3.81 0.35 4.25
C LEU A 186 -4.43 1.74 4.50
N SER A 187 -4.02 2.78 3.78
CA SER A 187 -4.48 4.15 4.02
C SER A 187 -6.00 4.30 3.85
N LYS A 188 -6.68 5.00 4.77
CA LYS A 188 -8.11 5.31 4.57
C LYS A 188 -8.35 6.42 3.55
N LYS A 189 -7.33 7.25 3.32
CA LYS A 189 -7.39 8.33 2.34
C LYS A 189 -7.34 7.71 0.95
N SER A 190 -8.27 8.08 0.06
CA SER A 190 -8.13 7.76 -1.36
C SER A 190 -6.75 8.23 -1.79
N ALA A 191 -5.94 7.30 -2.30
CA ALA A 191 -4.62 7.63 -2.81
C ALA A 191 -4.84 8.65 -3.93
N VAL A 192 -4.52 9.91 -3.61
CA VAL A 192 -4.51 10.98 -4.59
C VAL A 192 -3.42 10.61 -5.57
N PRO A 193 -3.72 10.44 -6.88
CA PRO A 193 -2.68 10.12 -7.84
C PRO A 193 -1.61 11.21 -7.78
N VAL A 194 -0.37 10.84 -7.43
CA VAL A 194 0.77 11.78 -7.33
C VAL A 194 1.09 12.44 -8.68
N ASN A 195 0.50 11.94 -9.77
CA ASN A 195 0.58 12.49 -11.12
C ASN A 195 -0.68 13.26 -11.59
N ASP A 196 -1.55 13.68 -10.67
CA ASP A 196 -2.66 14.55 -11.04
C ASP A 196 -2.19 16.01 -11.20
N SER A 197 -2.05 16.42 -12.46
CA SER A 197 -1.56 17.75 -12.84
C SER A 197 -2.44 18.90 -12.32
N VAL A 198 -3.75 18.67 -12.14
CA VAL A 198 -4.66 19.65 -11.55
C VAL A 198 -4.34 19.86 -10.07
N LEU A 199 -4.14 18.77 -9.33
CA LEU A 199 -3.78 18.86 -7.91
C LEU A 199 -2.35 19.36 -7.71
N ALA A 200 -1.41 19.05 -8.60
CA ALA A 200 -0.07 19.62 -8.58
C ALA A 200 -0.10 21.15 -8.74
N ILE A 201 -0.89 21.66 -9.70
CA ILE A 201 -1.08 23.11 -9.89
C ILE A 201 -1.73 23.72 -8.64
N LEU A 202 -2.73 23.07 -8.07
CA LEU A 202 -3.41 23.54 -6.86
C LEU A 202 -2.46 23.62 -5.66
N LYS A 203 -1.65 22.57 -5.43
CA LYS A 203 -0.67 22.49 -4.34
C LYS A 203 0.36 23.61 -4.39
N ASN A 204 0.77 24.01 -5.59
CA ASN A 204 1.77 25.06 -5.79
C ASN A 204 1.19 26.48 -5.71
N THR A 205 -0.13 26.64 -5.86
CA THR A 205 -0.78 27.95 -6.01
C THR A 205 -1.63 28.33 -4.79
N ALA A 206 -2.20 27.35 -4.09
CA ALA A 206 -3.10 27.57 -2.97
C ALA A 206 -2.46 27.21 -1.61
N SER A 207 -3.11 27.60 -0.53
CA SER A 207 -2.70 27.21 0.83
C SER A 207 -2.89 25.70 1.04
N SER A 208 -2.13 25.12 1.99
CA SER A 208 -2.27 23.71 2.36
C SER A 208 -3.70 23.35 2.78
N GLU A 209 -4.39 24.27 3.47
CA GLU A 209 -5.77 24.06 3.90
C GLU A 209 -6.76 24.00 2.72
N ILE A 210 -6.57 24.87 1.71
CA ILE A 210 -7.37 24.82 0.47
C ILE A 210 -7.09 23.52 -0.29
N TYR A 211 -5.81 23.15 -0.40
CA TYR A 211 -5.38 21.92 -1.07
C TYR A 211 -6.03 20.67 -0.45
N GLU A 212 -5.96 20.53 0.88
CA GLU A 212 -6.51 19.37 1.58
C GLU A 212 -8.03 19.25 1.42
N LYS A 213 -8.77 20.37 1.50
CA LYS A 213 -10.23 20.39 1.32
C LYS A 213 -10.66 20.20 -0.14
N ALA A 214 -9.80 20.51 -1.11
CA ALA A 214 -10.08 20.36 -2.53
C ALA A 214 -9.92 18.93 -3.05
N ILE A 215 -9.07 18.11 -2.44
CA ILE A 215 -8.85 16.70 -2.82
C ILE A 215 -10.16 15.91 -2.99
N PRO A 216 -11.06 15.83 -2.00
CA PRO A 216 -12.28 15.04 -2.14
C PRO A 216 -13.25 15.61 -3.19
N LEU A 217 -13.24 16.93 -3.40
CA LEU A 217 -14.04 17.59 -4.44
C LEU A 217 -13.53 17.26 -5.83
N TRP A 218 -12.20 17.22 -6.00
CA TRP A 218 -11.56 16.84 -7.25
C TRP A 218 -11.83 15.38 -7.58
N ASP A 219 -11.72 14.48 -6.60
CA ASP A 219 -12.03 13.07 -6.77
C ASP A 219 -13.48 12.86 -7.19
N GLN A 220 -14.43 13.53 -6.53
CA GLN A 220 -15.84 13.48 -6.92
C GLN A 220 -16.04 14.01 -8.33
N TRP A 221 -15.40 15.14 -8.66
CA TRP A 221 -15.53 15.76 -9.96
C TRP A 221 -14.99 14.86 -11.07
N ASN A 222 -13.73 14.42 -10.97
CA ASN A 222 -13.02 13.63 -11.97
C ASN A 222 -13.72 12.29 -12.26
N ASN A 223 -14.37 11.70 -11.26
CA ASN A 223 -15.08 10.42 -11.39
C ASN A 223 -16.53 10.53 -11.87
N SER A 224 -17.14 11.72 -11.84
CA SER A 224 -18.58 11.89 -12.12
C SER A 224 -18.97 11.66 -13.58
N GLN A 225 -18.09 11.95 -14.53
CA GLN A 225 -18.28 11.76 -15.97
C GLN A 225 -16.89 11.69 -16.59
N LYS A 226 -16.56 10.66 -17.40
CA LYS A 226 -15.26 10.48 -18.09
C LYS A 226 -14.63 11.81 -18.53
N LEU A 227 -13.90 12.45 -17.63
CA LEU A 227 -13.63 13.87 -17.73
C LEU A 227 -12.36 14.02 -18.55
N THR A 228 -12.49 14.61 -19.74
CA THR A 228 -11.31 14.93 -20.52
C THR A 228 -10.73 16.24 -19.99
N VAL A 229 -9.74 16.13 -19.10
CA VAL A 229 -9.04 17.29 -18.53
C VAL A 229 -8.23 17.96 -19.64
N ARG A 230 -8.67 19.16 -20.05
CA ARG A 230 -7.93 20.06 -20.93
C ARG A 230 -7.84 21.42 -20.24
N LYS A 231 -6.64 22.00 -20.19
CA LYS A 231 -6.34 23.25 -19.44
C LYS A 231 -6.57 23.06 -17.93
N GLU A 232 -5.64 22.36 -17.32
CA GLU A 232 -5.65 21.91 -15.91
C GLU A 232 -5.78 23.08 -14.93
N GLN A 233 -5.22 24.25 -15.28
CA GLN A 233 -5.33 25.50 -14.53
C GLN A 233 -6.79 25.90 -14.27
N LEU A 234 -7.71 25.63 -15.22
CA LEU A 234 -9.13 25.95 -15.06
C LEU A 234 -9.79 25.09 -13.97
N PHE A 235 -9.39 23.82 -13.88
CA PHE A 235 -9.91 22.90 -12.87
C PHE A 235 -9.36 23.23 -11.50
N ALA A 236 -8.05 23.50 -11.40
CA ALA A 236 -7.40 23.89 -10.15
C ALA A 236 -7.98 25.20 -9.60
N ALA A 237 -8.16 26.22 -10.46
CA ALA A 237 -8.78 27.49 -10.08
C ALA A 237 -10.23 27.34 -9.61
N ALA A 238 -11.00 26.45 -10.25
CA ALA A 238 -12.39 26.19 -9.87
C ALA A 238 -12.50 25.52 -8.49
N LEU A 239 -11.60 24.57 -8.19
CA LEU A 239 -11.48 23.95 -6.88
C LEU A 239 -11.08 24.97 -5.81
N HIS A 240 -10.02 25.75 -6.06
CA HIS A 240 -9.58 26.82 -5.16
C HIS A 240 -10.74 27.75 -4.81
N TYR A 241 -11.40 28.33 -5.83
CA TYR A 241 -12.50 29.26 -5.62
C TYR A 241 -13.68 28.61 -4.87
N PHE A 242 -14.02 27.36 -5.16
CA PHE A 242 -15.10 26.66 -4.46
C PHE A 242 -14.78 26.49 -2.97
N VAL A 243 -13.57 26.03 -2.65
CA VAL A 243 -13.14 25.82 -1.25
C VAL A 243 -13.09 27.14 -0.49
N SER A 244 -12.42 28.15 -1.03
CA SER A 244 -12.35 29.48 -0.42
C SER A 244 -13.74 30.04 -0.14
N LYS A 245 -14.65 29.97 -1.13
CA LYS A 245 -15.98 30.56 -1.00
C LYS A 245 -16.93 29.80 -0.08
N HIS A 246 -16.97 28.46 -0.17
CA HIS A 246 -18.03 27.67 0.46
C HIS A 246 -17.57 26.87 1.68
N LEU A 247 -16.27 26.60 1.81
CA LEU A 247 -15.73 25.78 2.90
C LEU A 247 -14.91 26.59 3.90
N LEU A 248 -14.31 27.69 3.46
CA LEU A 248 -13.51 28.59 4.31
C LEU A 248 -14.18 29.95 4.54
N GLU A 249 -15.26 30.24 3.82
CA GLU A 249 -15.98 31.53 3.85
C GLU A 249 -15.06 32.75 3.60
N GLU A 250 -13.98 32.53 2.85
CA GLU A 250 -13.06 33.58 2.42
C GLU A 250 -13.75 34.46 1.35
N GLY A 251 -13.61 35.78 1.49
CA GLY A 251 -14.20 36.78 0.60
C GLY A 251 -13.56 36.89 -0.80
N THR A 252 -12.76 35.90 -1.22
CA THR A 252 -11.99 35.93 -2.47
C THR A 252 -12.94 35.93 -3.68
N SER A 253 -12.75 36.89 -4.57
CA SER A 253 -13.54 37.01 -5.80
C SER A 253 -13.05 36.06 -6.90
N GLN A 254 -13.92 35.74 -7.86
CA GLN A 254 -13.50 34.96 -9.05
C GLN A 254 -12.44 35.67 -9.88
N ALA A 255 -12.41 37.00 -9.87
CA ALA A 255 -11.41 37.77 -10.58
C ALA A 255 -10.02 37.59 -9.93
N GLU A 256 -9.96 37.65 -8.61
CA GLU A 256 -8.73 37.43 -7.85
C GLU A 256 -8.25 35.98 -7.97
N THR A 257 -9.15 34.99 -7.82
CA THR A 257 -8.77 33.59 -8.01
C THR A 257 -8.28 33.33 -9.43
N ALA A 258 -8.94 33.87 -10.46
CA ALA A 258 -8.52 33.67 -11.84
C ALA A 258 -7.11 34.22 -12.14
N ALA A 259 -6.73 35.33 -11.48
CA ALA A 259 -5.40 35.93 -11.63
C ALA A 259 -4.28 35.00 -11.13
N TYR A 260 -4.49 34.25 -10.03
CA TYR A 260 -3.48 33.32 -9.51
C TYR A 260 -3.13 32.17 -10.47
N TYR A 261 -4.03 31.84 -11.39
CA TYR A 261 -3.87 30.71 -12.32
C TYR A 261 -3.64 31.15 -13.77
N ASP A 262 -3.46 32.45 -14.02
CA ASP A 262 -3.29 33.04 -15.36
C ASP A 262 -4.43 32.68 -16.34
N ILE A 263 -5.67 32.79 -15.87
CA ILE A 263 -6.88 32.50 -16.64
C ILE A 263 -7.87 33.68 -16.59
N SER A 264 -8.87 33.68 -17.48
CA SER A 264 -9.94 34.68 -17.44
C SER A 264 -11.02 34.32 -16.42
N ALA A 265 -11.55 35.33 -15.72
CA ALA A 265 -12.66 35.18 -14.77
C ALA A 265 -13.92 34.53 -15.40
N SER A 266 -14.16 34.78 -16.69
CA SER A 266 -15.25 34.15 -17.45
C SER A 266 -15.05 32.63 -17.61
N SER A 267 -13.82 32.19 -17.88
CA SER A 267 -13.46 30.77 -17.99
C SER A 267 -13.56 30.07 -16.65
N LEU A 268 -13.09 30.73 -15.57
CA LEU A 268 -13.27 30.23 -14.20
C LEU A 268 -14.75 30.10 -13.86
N SER A 269 -15.57 31.12 -14.12
CA SER A 269 -17.01 31.08 -13.81
C SER A 269 -17.71 29.91 -14.52
N ALA A 270 -17.41 29.67 -15.79
CA ALA A 270 -17.99 28.54 -16.53
C ALA A 270 -17.59 27.19 -15.91
N LYS A 271 -16.31 27.05 -15.57
CA LYS A 271 -15.75 25.82 -15.00
C LYS A 271 -16.23 25.55 -13.56
N TYR A 272 -16.32 26.59 -12.74
CA TYR A 272 -16.92 26.55 -11.40
C TYR A 272 -18.40 26.15 -11.42
N ARG A 273 -19.19 26.61 -12.40
CA ARG A 273 -20.59 26.16 -12.55
C ARG A 273 -20.68 24.67 -12.84
N GLN A 274 -19.77 24.12 -13.64
CA GLN A 274 -19.70 22.68 -13.89
C GLN A 274 -19.39 21.91 -12.60
N LEU A 275 -18.40 22.35 -11.83
CA LEU A 275 -18.07 21.79 -10.52
C LEU A 275 -19.28 21.80 -9.58
N LYS A 276 -19.95 22.95 -9.47
CA LYS A 276 -21.10 23.12 -8.58
C LYS A 276 -22.25 22.17 -8.92
N ASN A 277 -22.51 21.92 -10.20
CA ASN A 277 -23.57 20.99 -10.65
C ASN A 277 -23.27 19.51 -10.36
N ILE A 278 -22.03 19.19 -9.97
CA ILE A 278 -21.59 17.82 -9.69
C ILE A 278 -21.50 17.58 -8.18
N ILE A 279 -21.18 18.63 -7.43
CA ILE A 279 -20.98 18.59 -5.98
C ILE A 279 -22.25 18.91 -5.19
N GLN A 280 -23.23 19.59 -5.80
CA GLN A 280 -24.57 19.81 -5.26
C GLN A 280 -25.60 18.94 -5.98
#